data_AF-A0A9N8Q6X2-F1
#
_entry.id   AF-A0A9N8Q6X2-F1
#
_cell.length_a   1.000
_cell.length_b   1.000
_cell.length_c   1.000
_cell.angle_alpha   90.00
_cell.angle_beta   90.00
_cell.angle_gamma   90.00
#
_symmetry.space_group_name_H-M   'P 1'
#
loop_
_entity.id
_entity.type
_entity.pdbx_description
1 polymer ?
#
loop_
_entity_poly.entity_id
_entity_poly.type
_entity_poly.pdbx_seq_one_letter_code
_entity_poly.pdbx_strand_id
1 'polypeptide(L)' 'MGKRSTVSRFPVARIKKLIQSDKDVGKVSQATPVLISKALELFIGSIVEATVDETRKSGARKVTPYH' A
#
# COMPACT_ATOMS: atom_id res chain seq x y z
N MET A 1 -18.62 -17.55 -0.91
CA MET A 1 -18.09 -16.34 -0.26
C MET A 1 -16.74 -16.70 0.36
N GLY A 2 -15.63 -16.47 -0.36
CA GLY A 2 -14.30 -16.95 0.05
C GLY A 2 -13.85 -16.31 1.37
N LYS A 3 -13.27 -17.12 2.28
CA LYS A 3 -12.73 -16.64 3.56
C LYS A 3 -11.77 -15.47 3.30
N ARG A 4 -12.15 -14.26 3.75
CA ARG A 4 -11.23 -13.12 3.78
C ARG A 4 -10.10 -13.49 4.72
N SER A 5 -8.89 -13.62 4.21
CA SER A 5 -7.69 -13.85 5.03
C SER A 5 -7.57 -12.68 6.01
N THR A 6 -7.73 -12.95 7.30
CA THR A 6 -7.55 -11.97 8.39
C THR A 6 -6.08 -11.61 8.61
N VAL A 7 -5.18 -12.21 7.83
CA VAL A 7 -3.75 -11.96 7.86
C VAL A 7 -3.42 -10.71 7.03
N SER A 8 -2.82 -9.72 7.70
CA SER A 8 -2.29 -8.51 7.07
C SER A 8 -1.29 -8.87 5.96
N ARG A 9 -1.45 -8.29 4.76
CA ARG A 9 -0.54 -8.52 3.62
C ARG A 9 0.87 -8.00 3.85
N PHE A 10 0.99 -6.95 4.68
CA PHE A 10 2.26 -6.31 5.01
C PHE A 10 2.65 -6.55 6.47
N PRO A 11 3.95 -6.50 6.82
CA PRO A 11 4.42 -6.65 8.20
C PRO A 11 3.91 -5.51 9.09
N VAL A 12 2.97 -5.83 9.98
CA VAL A 12 2.33 -4.90 10.92
C VAL A 12 3.36 -4.14 11.77
N ALA A 13 4.42 -4.83 12.22
CA ALA A 13 5.49 -4.22 13.00
C ALA A 13 6.28 -3.16 12.22
N ARG A 14 6.46 -3.34 10.90
CA ARG A 14 7.15 -2.36 10.05
C ARG A 14 6.28 -1.13 9.81
N ILE A 15 4.99 -1.34 9.56
CA ILE A 15 4.00 -0.26 9.45
C ILE A 15 3.96 0.57 10.74
N LYS A 16 3.90 -0.10 11.91
CA LYS A 16 3.94 0.58 13.21
C LYS A 16 5.20 1.44 13.38
N LYS A 17 6.38 0.92 13.02
CA LYS A 17 7.64 1.68 13.08
C LYS A 17 7.63 2.92 12.17
N LEU A 18 7.04 2.83 10.98
CA LEU A 18 6.90 3.97 10.05
C LEU A 18 5.94 5.03 10.62
N ILE A 19 4.79 4.61 11.12
CA ILE A 19 3.82 5.53 11.77
C ILE A 19 4.47 6.27 12.93
N GLN A 20 5.23 5.56 13.78
CA GLN A 20 5.90 6.14 14.95
C GLN A 20 7.23 6.83 14.64
N SER A 21 7.63 6.92 13.36
CA SER A 21 8.76 7.77 12.97
C SER A 21 8.39 9.25 12.97
N ASP A 22 7.10 9.54 12.88
CA ASP A 22 6.54 10.87 13.08
C ASP A 22 6.55 11.21 14.59
N LYS A 23 7.18 12.32 14.94
CA LYS A 23 7.38 12.76 16.33
C LYS A 23 6.09 13.25 16.99
N ASP A 24 5.10 13.64 16.19
CA ASP A 24 3.81 14.11 16.68
C ASP A 24 2.83 12.94 16.93
N VAL A 25 3.20 11.72 16.52
CA VAL A 25 2.38 10.52 16.72
C VAL A 25 2.73 9.81 18.02
N GLY A 26 1.78 9.86 18.97
CA GLY A 26 1.86 9.17 20.26
C GLY A 26 1.54 7.66 20.19
N LYS A 27 0.75 7.17 21.15
CA LYS A 27 0.34 5.76 21.18
C LYS A 27 -0.68 5.47 20.08
N VAL A 28 -0.49 4.34 19.39
CA VAL A 28 -1.33 3.93 18.26
C VAL A 28 -2.08 2.64 18.61
N SER A 29 -3.36 2.56 18.25
CA SER A 29 -4.18 1.35 18.40
C SER A 29 -3.64 0.20 17.57
N GLN A 30 -3.82 -1.04 18.03
CA GLN A 30 -3.42 -2.24 17.28
C GLN A 30 -4.18 -2.40 15.95
N ALA A 31 -5.39 -1.83 15.84
CA ALA A 31 -6.17 -1.86 14.61
C ALA A 31 -5.59 -0.95 13.50
N THR A 32 -4.92 0.15 13.88
CA THR A 32 -4.47 1.17 12.93
C THR A 32 -3.45 0.64 11.91
N PRO A 33 -2.37 -0.07 12.30
CA PRO A 33 -1.42 -0.62 11.33
C PRO A 33 -2.06 -1.68 10.41
N VAL A 34 -3.07 -2.41 10.88
CA VAL A 34 -3.79 -3.41 10.09
C VAL A 34 -4.66 -2.75 9.02
N LEU A 35 -5.34 -1.65 9.36
CA LEU A 35 -6.11 -0.86 8.38
C LEU A 35 -5.19 -0.21 7.34
N ILE A 36 -4.06 0.33 7.78
CA ILE A 36 -3.05 0.92 6.86
C ILE A 36 -2.50 -0.14 5.91
N SER A 37 -2.29 -1.37 6.37
CA SER A 37 -1.91 -2.49 5.49
C SER A 37 -2.93 -2.70 4.35
N LYS A 38 -4.23 -2.64 4.66
CA LYS A 38 -5.27 -2.78 3.63
C LYS A 38 -5.34 -1.57 2.71
N ALA A 39 -5.19 -0.36 3.25
CA ALA A 39 -5.14 0.86 2.46
C ALA A 39 -3.94 0.85 1.49
N LEU A 40 -2.78 0.39 1.95
CA LEU A 40 -1.58 0.27 1.13
C LEU A 40 -1.75 -0.71 -0.03
N GLU A 41 -2.46 -1.83 0.20
CA GLU A 41 -2.79 -2.79 -0.86
C GLU A 41 -3.62 -2.13 -1.97
N LEU A 42 -4.68 -1.39 -1.59
CA LEU A 42 -5.53 -0.68 -2.55
C LEU A 42 -4.78 0.45 -3.26
N PHE A 43 -3.96 1.19 -2.52
CA PHE A 43 -3.16 2.29 -3.06
C PHE A 43 -2.15 1.81 -4.11
N ILE A 44 -1.38 0.74 -3.81
CA ILE A 44 -0.44 0.17 -4.78
C ILE A 44 -1.18 -0.34 -6.02
N GLY A 45 -2.34 -0.99 -5.84
CA GLY A 45 -3.19 -1.40 -6.95
C GLY A 45 -3.55 -0.22 -7.86
N SER A 46 -4.05 0.87 -7.27
CA SER A 46 -4.44 2.08 -8.02
C SER A 46 -3.25 2.75 -8.73
N ILE A 47 -2.06 2.77 -8.11
CA ILE A 47 -0.85 3.30 -8.75
C ILE A 47 -0.45 2.44 -9.94
N VAL A 48 -0.42 1.12 -9.76
CA VAL A 48 -0.01 0.19 -10.83
C VAL A 48 -0.97 0.30 -12.02
N GLU A 49 -2.27 0.41 -11.79
CA GLU A 49 -3.26 0.62 -12.85
C GLU A 49 -2.98 1.92 -13.62
N ALA A 50 -2.80 3.04 -12.93
CA ALA A 50 -2.52 4.33 -13.56
C ALA A 50 -1.21 4.31 -14.37
N THR A 51 -0.14 3.75 -13.82
CA THR A 51 1.17 3.65 -14.47
C THR A 51 1.14 2.70 -15.68
N VAL A 52 0.37 1.62 -15.62
CA VAL A 52 0.16 0.71 -16.76
C VAL A 52 -0.59 1.41 -17.88
N ASP A 53 -1.62 2.20 -17.55
CA ASP A 53 -2.37 2.96 -18.53
C ASP A 53 -1.49 4.00 -19.23
N GLU A 54 -0.63 4.70 -18.49
CA GLU A 54 0.32 5.65 -19.08
C GLU A 54 1.37 4.95 -19.96
N THR A 55 1.90 3.82 -19.49
CA THR A 55 2.83 2.98 -20.27
C THR A 55 2.21 2.52 -21.61
N ARG A 56 0.92 2.17 -21.60
CA ARG A 56 0.21 1.75 -22.82
C ARG A 56 -0.03 2.93 -23.76
N LYS A 57 -0.36 4.11 -23.24
CA LYS A 57 -0.52 5.34 -24.03
C LYS A 57 0.78 5.76 -24.74
N SER A 58 1.93 5.57 -24.09
CA SER A 58 3.24 5.84 -24.69
C SER A 58 3.68 4.78 -25.72
N GLY A 59 2.88 3.72 -25.95
CA GLY A 59 3.22 2.62 -26.84
C GLY A 59 4.28 1.67 -26.28
N ALA A 60 4.69 1.88 -25.03
CA ALA A 60 5.68 1.05 -24.36
C ALA A 60 5.05 -0.26 -23.83
N ARG A 61 5.90 -1.28 -23.65
CA ARG A 61 5.51 -2.57 -23.07
C ARG A 61 6.11 -2.82 -21.69
N LYS A 62 6.91 -1.87 -21.20
CA LYS A 62 7.61 -1.95 -19.91
C LYS A 62 7.34 -0.66 -19.16
N VAL A 63 6.95 -0.79 -17.90
CA VAL A 63 6.86 0.33 -16.97
C VAL A 63 8.27 0.85 -16.71
N THR A 64 8.43 2.17 -16.76
CA THR A 64 9.66 2.87 -16.41
C THR A 64 9.32 3.95 -15.38
N PRO A 65 10.31 4.56 -14.70
CA PRO A 65 10.05 5.63 -13.73
C PRO A 65 9.35 6.89 -14.28
N TYR A 66 9.22 7.00 -15.61
CA TYR A 66 8.55 8.13 -16.28
C TYR A 66 7.05 7.92 -16.51
N HIS A 67 6.53 6.72 -16.27
CA HIS A 67 5.10 6.37 -16.41
C HIS A 67 4.41 6.35 -15.05
#